data_AF-A0AAX0S6F5-F1
#
_entry.id   AF-A0AAX0S6F5-F1
#
_cell.length_a   1.000
_cell.length_b   1.000
_cell.length_c   1.000
_cell.angle_alpha   90.00
_cell.angle_beta   90.00
_cell.angle_gamma   90.00
#
_symmetry.space_group_name_H-M   'P 1'
#
loop_
_entity.id
_entity.type
_entity.pdbx_description
1 polymer ?
#
loop_
_entity_poly.entity_id
_entity_poly.type
_entity_poly.pdbx_seq_one_letter_code
_entity_poly.pdbx_strand_id
1 'polypeptide(L)'
;MEGKHMAKAIRQINKQVPNAMEEQAQSIGEILKALADNKEGILSALAILKNLQEIGILDALHAILENRTDVGVIAMQQVNQPGMHNTIKNAIYLFNFMGTLKPDQLQSMLGGVTKGLDHMGESIKNHEKHSLWKLGKSLRNPEIKAALTTMVEFLHGMGESFTQHPSKELHPEGGQG
;
A
#
# COMPACT_ATOMS: atom_id res chain seq x y z
N MET A 1 32.11 -64.94 -45.12
CA MET A 1 31.83 -64.92 -43.67
C MET A 1 31.83 -63.46 -43.22
N GLU A 2 30.77 -63.07 -42.53
CA GLU A 2 30.34 -61.70 -42.24
C GLU A 2 31.36 -60.81 -41.51
N GLY A 3 31.51 -59.58 -42.00
CA GLY A 3 32.17 -58.48 -41.29
C GLY A 3 31.27 -57.95 -40.19
N LYS A 4 31.43 -58.46 -38.97
CA LYS A 4 30.70 -58.02 -37.79
C LYS A 4 31.25 -56.66 -37.32
N HIS A 5 30.68 -55.56 -37.81
CA HIS A 5 30.97 -54.22 -37.28
C HIS A 5 30.40 -54.10 -35.86
N MET A 6 31.26 -54.23 -34.84
CA MET A 6 30.89 -53.86 -33.48
C MET A 6 30.92 -52.33 -33.36
N ALA A 7 29.77 -51.72 -33.07
CA ALA A 7 29.72 -50.33 -32.64
C ALA A 7 30.49 -50.21 -31.31
N LYS A 8 31.48 -49.32 -31.27
CA LYS A 8 32.27 -49.07 -30.05
C LYS A 8 31.37 -48.44 -28.99
N ALA A 9 31.35 -49.01 -27.79
CA ALA A 9 30.60 -48.48 -26.66
C ALA A 9 31.02 -47.03 -26.37
N ILE A 10 30.04 -46.14 -26.17
CA ILE A 10 30.27 -44.76 -25.72
C ILE A 10 30.83 -44.83 -24.31
N ARG A 11 32.13 -44.54 -24.15
CA ARG A 11 32.85 -44.66 -22.87
C ARG A 11 32.93 -43.37 -22.07
N GLN A 12 32.33 -42.29 -22.56
CA GLN A 12 32.51 -40.98 -21.94
C GLN A 12 31.21 -40.18 -22.01
N ILE A 13 30.45 -40.25 -20.91
CA ILE A 13 29.36 -39.30 -20.64
C ILE A 13 30.05 -38.07 -20.07
N ASN A 14 30.28 -37.05 -20.92
CA ASN A 14 30.81 -35.77 -20.46
C ASN A 14 29.66 -35.02 -19.76
N LYS A 15 29.46 -35.30 -18.48
CA LYS A 15 28.54 -34.52 -17.65
C LYS A 15 29.20 -33.15 -17.46
N GLN A 16 28.74 -32.17 -18.22
CA GLN A 16 29.10 -30.78 -17.97
C GLN A 16 28.65 -30.44 -16.55
N VAL A 17 29.60 -30.43 -15.62
CA VAL A 17 29.41 -29.84 -14.30
C VAL A 17 29.36 -28.34 -14.57
N PRO A 18 28.25 -27.65 -14.23
CA PRO A 18 28.16 -26.22 -14.46
C PRO A 18 29.37 -25.53 -13.85
N ASN A 19 30.11 -24.79 -14.67
CA ASN A 19 31.19 -23.94 -14.20
C ASN A 19 30.52 -22.83 -13.37
N ALA A 20 30.83 -22.75 -12.07
CA ALA A 20 30.25 -21.74 -11.17
C ALA A 20 30.39 -20.30 -11.73
N MET A 21 31.42 -20.05 -12.55
CA MET A 21 31.64 -18.78 -13.23
C MET A 21 30.63 -18.52 -14.37
N GLU A 22 30.19 -19.57 -15.09
CA GLU A 22 29.16 -19.49 -16.13
C GLU A 22 27.76 -19.33 -15.54
N GLU A 23 27.45 -20.04 -14.44
CA GLU A 23 26.19 -19.85 -13.70
C GLU A 23 26.08 -18.45 -13.10
N GLN A 24 27.18 -17.92 -12.56
CA GLN A 24 27.22 -16.56 -12.03
C GLN A 24 27.06 -15.51 -13.14
N ALA A 25 27.68 -15.72 -14.30
CA ALA A 25 27.51 -14.83 -15.46
C ALA A 25 26.06 -14.85 -16.00
N GLN A 26 25.42 -16.02 -16.04
CA GLN A 26 24.01 -16.15 -16.42
C GLN A 26 23.08 -15.48 -15.42
N SER A 27 23.29 -15.68 -14.12
CA SER A 27 22.50 -15.06 -13.05
C SER A 27 22.57 -13.53 -13.11
N ILE A 28 23.77 -12.98 -13.34
CA ILE A 28 23.96 -11.53 -13.53
C ILE A 28 23.21 -11.05 -14.77
N GLY A 29 23.27 -11.80 -15.88
CA GLY A 29 22.55 -11.48 -17.11
C GLY A 29 21.03 -11.47 -16.93
N GLU A 30 20.48 -12.42 -16.18
CA GLU A 30 19.06 -12.49 -15.86
C GLU A 30 18.60 -11.33 -14.98
N ILE A 31 19.38 -10.97 -13.96
CA ILE A 31 19.12 -9.81 -13.11
C ILE A 31 19.17 -8.53 -13.95
N LEU A 32 20.19 -8.35 -14.80
CA LEU A 32 20.32 -7.18 -15.67
C LEU A 32 19.13 -7.06 -16.63
N LYS A 33 18.67 -8.18 -17.19
CA LYS A 33 17.49 -8.20 -18.05
C LYS A 33 16.22 -7.84 -17.28
N ALA A 34 16.00 -8.44 -16.10
CA ALA A 34 14.85 -8.11 -15.27
C ALA A 34 14.85 -6.63 -14.84
N LEU A 35 16.03 -6.05 -14.56
CA LEU A 35 16.17 -4.64 -14.26
C LEU A 35 15.91 -3.75 -15.49
N ALA A 36 16.39 -4.16 -16.67
CA ALA A 36 16.18 -3.42 -17.92
C ALA A 36 14.70 -3.43 -18.34
N ASP A 37 14.03 -4.58 -18.24
CA ASP A 37 12.61 -4.75 -18.58
C ASP A 37 11.69 -3.99 -17.60
N ASN A 38 12.16 -3.65 -16.40
CA ASN A 38 11.41 -2.93 -15.35
C ASN A 38 12.01 -1.56 -15.02
N LYS A 39 12.77 -0.97 -15.96
CA LYS A 39 13.53 0.27 -15.77
C LYS A 39 12.72 1.40 -15.12
N GLU A 40 11.51 1.64 -15.59
CA GLU A 40 10.65 2.74 -15.11
C GLU A 40 10.17 2.51 -13.67
N GLY A 41 9.81 1.27 -13.32
CA GLY A 41 9.44 0.90 -11.95
C GLY A 41 10.61 1.02 -10.97
N ILE A 42 11.81 0.63 -11.41
CA ILE A 42 13.03 0.74 -10.59
C ILE A 42 13.43 2.19 -10.37
N LEU A 43 13.40 3.02 -11.42
CA LEU A 43 13.67 4.46 -11.29
C LEU A 43 12.66 5.14 -10.37
N SER A 44 11.39 4.74 -10.43
CA SER A 44 10.35 5.24 -9.53
C SER A 44 10.56 4.81 -8.08
N ALA A 45 10.91 3.54 -7.85
CA ALA A 45 11.24 3.03 -6.51
C ALA A 45 12.47 3.74 -5.93
N LEU A 46 13.51 3.97 -6.73
CA LEU A 46 14.70 4.73 -6.33
C LEU A 46 14.37 6.18 -6.01
N ALA A 47 13.48 6.82 -6.78
CA ALA A 47 13.02 8.17 -6.48
C ALA A 47 12.25 8.25 -5.16
N ILE A 48 11.39 7.27 -4.86
CA ILE A 48 10.69 7.16 -3.57
C ILE A 48 11.70 6.96 -2.44
N LEU A 49 12.63 6.01 -2.56
CA LEU A 49 13.66 5.77 -1.54
C LEU A 49 14.51 7.02 -1.29
N LYS A 50 14.86 7.75 -2.35
CA LYS A 50 15.59 9.02 -2.24
C LYS A 50 14.77 10.07 -1.49
N ASN A 51 13.49 10.25 -1.82
CA ASN A 51 12.62 11.20 -1.12
C ASN A 51 12.46 10.82 0.36
N LEU A 52 12.32 9.52 0.68
CA LEU A 52 12.24 9.02 2.04
C LEU A 52 13.55 9.22 2.82
N GLN A 53 14.70 9.14 2.16
CA GLN A 53 16.00 9.50 2.74
C GLN A 53 16.09 11.01 3.00
N GLU A 54 15.71 11.86 2.04
CA GLU A 54 15.80 13.32 2.16
C GLU A 54 14.95 13.88 3.30
N ILE A 55 13.79 13.27 3.58
CA ILE A 55 12.92 13.65 4.71
C ILE A 55 13.23 12.88 6.00
N GLY A 56 14.33 12.12 6.04
CA GLY A 56 14.86 11.47 7.24
C GLY A 56 14.08 10.24 7.73
N ILE A 57 13.16 9.70 6.93
CA ILE A 57 12.38 8.50 7.30
C ILE A 57 13.28 7.27 7.32
N LEU A 58 14.15 7.11 6.32
CA LEU A 58 15.08 5.98 6.28
C LEU A 58 16.09 6.05 7.44
N ASP A 59 16.54 7.25 7.82
CA ASP A 59 17.43 7.45 8.98
C ASP A 59 16.72 7.14 10.30
N ALA A 60 15.46 7.54 10.44
CA ALA A 60 14.64 7.19 11.60
C ALA A 60 14.44 5.68 11.70
N LEU A 61 14.13 5.01 10.59
CA LEU A 61 14.02 3.55 10.54
C LEU A 61 15.36 2.88 10.90
N HIS A 62 16.48 3.39 10.37
CA HIS A 62 17.81 2.88 10.68
C HIS A 62 18.14 3.04 12.17
N ALA A 63 17.87 4.20 12.76
CA ALA A 63 18.10 4.47 14.19
C ALA A 63 17.25 3.57 15.10
N ILE A 64 16.02 3.25 14.72
CA ILE A 64 15.16 2.28 15.42
C ILE A 64 15.76 0.86 15.32
N LEU A 65 16.26 0.49 14.14
CA LEU A 65 16.90 -0.79 13.90
C LEU A 65 18.28 -0.90 14.59
N GLU A 66 18.96 0.20 14.85
CA GLU A 66 20.29 0.18 15.48
C GLU A 66 20.18 0.19 17.01
N ASN A 67 19.21 0.90 17.59
CA ASN A 67 18.99 1.02 19.04
C ASN A 67 18.10 -0.08 19.65
N ARG A 68 18.16 -1.33 19.16
CA ARG A 68 17.24 -2.42 19.57
C ARG A 68 17.22 -2.71 21.07
N THR A 69 18.29 -2.39 21.80
CA THR A 69 18.48 -2.77 23.21
C THR A 69 17.98 -1.75 24.23
N ASP A 70 17.96 -0.44 23.94
CA ASP A 70 17.64 0.58 24.96
C ASP A 70 16.26 1.26 24.79
N VAL A 71 15.64 1.16 23.62
CA VAL A 71 14.31 1.78 23.39
C VAL A 71 13.17 0.85 23.80
N GLY A 72 13.40 -0.47 23.87
CA GLY A 72 12.36 -1.45 24.23
C GLY A 72 11.78 -1.25 25.63
N VAL A 73 12.60 -0.89 26.62
CA VAL A 73 12.17 -0.75 28.02
C VAL A 73 11.51 0.62 28.29
N ILE A 74 12.00 1.69 27.66
CA ILE A 74 11.44 3.04 27.82
C ILE A 74 10.15 3.21 27.00
N ALA A 75 10.07 2.61 25.81
CA ALA A 75 8.84 2.58 25.02
C ALA A 75 7.74 1.77 25.71
N MET A 76 8.05 0.62 26.31
CA MET A 76 7.06 -0.21 27.02
C MET A 76 6.38 0.54 28.18
N GLN A 77 7.11 1.33 28.95
CA GLN A 77 6.53 2.09 30.07
C GLN A 77 5.60 3.22 29.60
N GLN A 78 5.88 3.87 28.46
CA GLN A 78 5.00 4.88 27.86
C GLN A 78 3.82 4.25 27.09
N VAL A 79 4.03 3.10 26.44
CA VAL A 79 3.00 2.26 25.82
C VAL A 79 1.97 1.75 26.83
N ASN A 80 2.42 1.48 28.05
CA ASN A 80 1.55 1.02 29.13
C ASN A 80 0.77 2.16 29.82
N GLN A 81 0.95 3.42 29.38
CA GLN A 81 0.08 4.49 29.85
C GLN A 81 -1.33 4.34 29.23
N PRO A 82 -2.41 4.59 29.99
CA PRO A 82 -3.79 4.45 29.49
C PRO A 82 -4.04 5.22 28.19
N GLY A 83 -3.42 6.40 28.01
CA GLY A 83 -3.53 7.20 26.79
C GLY A 83 -2.88 6.56 25.57
N MET A 84 -1.79 5.82 25.73
CA MET A 84 -1.08 5.18 24.61
C MET A 84 -1.78 3.89 24.16
N HIS A 85 -2.48 3.21 25.08
CA HIS A 85 -3.23 2.01 24.79
C HIS A 85 -4.33 2.24 23.74
N ASN A 86 -5.05 3.37 23.83
CA ASN A 86 -6.08 3.74 22.84
C ASN A 86 -5.48 4.13 21.49
N THR A 87 -4.37 4.86 21.48
CA THR A 87 -3.67 5.23 20.24
C THR A 87 -3.21 3.99 19.49
N ILE A 88 -2.62 3.02 20.19
CA ILE A 88 -2.17 1.76 19.59
C ILE A 88 -3.36 0.96 19.06
N LYS A 89 -4.45 0.84 19.84
CA LYS A 89 -5.68 0.18 19.38
C LYS A 89 -6.23 0.83 18.11
N ASN A 90 -6.30 2.15 18.08
CA ASN A 90 -6.77 2.90 16.91
C ASN A 90 -5.86 2.70 15.69
N ALA A 91 -4.54 2.68 15.89
CA ALA A 91 -3.58 2.40 14.83
C ALA A 91 -3.75 0.98 14.27
N ILE A 92 -3.93 -0.03 15.14
CA ILE A 92 -4.20 -1.41 14.74
C ILE A 92 -5.54 -1.51 13.99
N TYR A 93 -6.59 -0.85 14.46
CA TYR A 93 -7.88 -0.83 13.76
C TYR A 93 -7.78 -0.18 12.39
N LEU A 94 -7.07 0.95 12.28
CA LEU A 94 -6.83 1.60 11.00
C LEU A 94 -6.02 0.70 10.05
N PHE A 95 -4.98 0.04 10.56
CA PHE A 95 -4.17 -0.92 9.79
C PHE A 95 -5.02 -2.10 9.29
N ASN A 96 -5.81 -2.71 10.17
CA ASN A 96 -6.72 -3.79 9.79
C ASN A 96 -7.76 -3.31 8.77
N PHE A 97 -8.36 -2.14 8.96
CA PHE A 97 -9.28 -1.54 8.01
C PHE A 97 -8.63 -1.36 6.63
N MET A 98 -7.43 -0.80 6.56
CA MET A 98 -6.68 -0.68 5.29
C MET A 98 -6.44 -2.04 4.65
N GLY A 99 -6.15 -3.08 5.44
CA GLY A 99 -6.02 -4.46 4.96
C GLY A 99 -7.31 -5.09 4.43
N THR A 100 -8.49 -4.60 4.84
CA THR A 100 -9.78 -5.08 4.30
C THR A 100 -10.16 -4.44 2.97
N LEU A 101 -9.52 -3.32 2.59
CA LEU A 101 -9.79 -2.64 1.34
C LEU A 101 -9.21 -3.43 0.17
N LYS A 102 -10.03 -3.68 -0.86
CA LYS A 102 -9.53 -4.29 -2.10
C LYS A 102 -8.62 -3.27 -2.83
N PRO A 103 -7.45 -3.69 -3.34
CA PRO A 103 -6.51 -2.80 -4.03
C PRO A 103 -7.16 -1.95 -5.14
N ASP A 104 -8.00 -2.56 -5.97
CA ASP A 104 -8.68 -1.87 -7.08
C ASP A 104 -9.63 -0.76 -6.60
N GLN A 105 -10.30 -0.98 -5.46
CA GLN A 105 -11.21 0.00 -4.86
C GLN A 105 -10.42 1.16 -4.29
N LEU A 106 -9.34 0.88 -3.57
CA LEU A 106 -8.43 1.89 -3.03
C LEU A 106 -7.83 2.74 -4.17
N GLN A 107 -7.35 2.11 -5.24
CA GLN A 107 -6.81 2.80 -6.40
C GLN A 107 -7.85 3.73 -7.06
N SER A 108 -9.09 3.24 -7.22
CA SER A 108 -10.18 4.03 -7.78
C SER A 108 -10.53 5.24 -6.92
N MET A 109 -10.57 5.08 -5.59
CA MET A 109 -10.84 6.17 -4.65
C MET A 109 -9.72 7.21 -4.66
N LEU A 110 -8.45 6.77 -4.57
CA LEU A 110 -7.30 7.67 -4.63
C LEU A 110 -7.25 8.43 -5.95
N GLY A 111 -7.46 7.75 -7.08
CA GLY A 111 -7.53 8.38 -8.39
C GLY A 111 -8.67 9.41 -8.50
N GLY A 112 -9.82 9.13 -7.90
CA GLY A 112 -10.94 10.08 -7.80
C GLY A 112 -10.59 11.33 -6.98
N VAL A 113 -9.93 11.16 -5.83
CA VAL A 113 -9.46 12.26 -4.98
C VAL A 113 -8.46 13.13 -5.72
N THR A 114 -7.45 12.53 -6.37
CA THR A 114 -6.45 13.28 -7.15
C THR A 114 -7.11 14.12 -8.24
N LYS A 115 -8.00 13.52 -9.05
CA LYS A 115 -8.73 14.26 -10.08
C LYS A 115 -9.59 15.39 -9.49
N GLY A 116 -10.24 15.16 -8.36
CA GLY A 116 -11.01 16.18 -7.66
C GLY A 116 -10.16 17.37 -7.21
N LEU A 117 -8.95 17.11 -6.70
CA LEU A 117 -7.98 18.15 -6.33
C LEU A 117 -7.48 18.92 -7.56
N ASP A 118 -7.21 18.23 -8.66
CA ASP A 118 -6.82 18.87 -9.92
C ASP A 118 -7.92 19.81 -10.45
N HIS A 119 -9.17 19.33 -10.51
CA HIS A 119 -10.32 20.14 -10.90
C HIS A 119 -10.54 21.34 -9.96
N MET A 120 -10.35 21.16 -8.64
CA MET A 120 -10.43 22.25 -7.68
C MET A 120 -9.36 23.31 -7.96
N GLY A 121 -8.11 22.89 -8.22
CA GLY A 121 -7.02 23.78 -8.58
C GLY A 121 -7.29 24.57 -9.86
N GLU A 122 -7.82 23.91 -10.89
CA GLU A 122 -8.21 24.55 -12.16
C GLU A 122 -9.33 25.58 -11.98
N SER A 123 -10.41 25.25 -11.26
CA SER A 123 -11.51 26.18 -11.03
C SER A 123 -11.09 27.41 -10.20
N ILE A 124 -10.19 27.23 -9.21
CA ILE A 124 -9.59 28.35 -8.46
C ILE A 124 -8.76 29.24 -9.40
N LYS A 125 -7.88 28.65 -10.22
CA LYS A 125 -7.04 29.38 -11.18
C LYS A 125 -7.87 30.18 -12.19
N ASN A 126 -8.92 29.57 -12.70
CA ASN A 126 -9.79 30.16 -13.73
C ASN A 126 -10.87 31.10 -13.14
N HIS A 127 -10.87 31.33 -11.82
CA HIS A 127 -11.88 32.15 -11.12
C HIS A 127 -13.32 31.72 -11.47
N GLU A 128 -13.53 30.42 -11.66
CA GLU A 128 -14.83 29.90 -12.07
C GLU A 128 -15.86 30.08 -10.96
N LYS A 129 -16.73 31.07 -11.15
CA LYS A 129 -17.93 31.24 -10.32
C LYS A 129 -19.04 30.35 -10.86
N HIS A 130 -19.34 29.28 -10.15
CA HIS A 130 -20.55 28.49 -10.42
C HIS A 130 -21.76 29.26 -9.91
N SER A 131 -22.66 29.65 -10.81
CA SER A 131 -23.99 30.14 -10.41
C SER A 131 -24.85 28.97 -9.93
N LEU A 132 -25.85 29.24 -9.07
CA LEU A 132 -26.81 28.22 -8.60
C LEU A 132 -27.48 27.47 -9.76
N TRP A 133 -27.70 28.15 -10.89
CA TRP A 133 -28.22 27.53 -12.12
C TRP A 133 -27.21 26.56 -12.76
N LYS A 134 -25.92 26.92 -12.83
CA LYS A 134 -24.86 26.02 -13.30
C LYS A 134 -24.73 24.79 -12.40
N LEU A 135 -24.89 24.93 -11.09
CA LEU A 135 -24.92 23.81 -10.14
C LEU A 135 -26.12 22.88 -10.40
N GLY A 136 -27.31 23.44 -10.57
CA GLY A 136 -28.50 22.64 -10.92
C GLY A 136 -28.35 21.89 -12.25
N LYS A 137 -27.70 22.50 -13.24
CA LYS A 137 -27.38 21.84 -14.52
C LYS A 137 -26.31 20.75 -14.36
N SER A 138 -25.33 20.99 -13.49
CA SER A 138 -24.23 20.09 -13.16
C SER A 138 -24.71 18.77 -12.55
N LEU A 139 -25.82 18.77 -11.79
CA LEU A 139 -26.47 17.55 -11.30
C LEU A 139 -26.98 16.60 -12.41
N ARG A 140 -27.15 17.09 -13.64
CA ARG A 140 -27.49 16.24 -14.80
C ARG A 140 -26.27 15.59 -15.45
N ASN A 141 -25.06 15.99 -15.08
CA ASN A 141 -23.83 15.35 -15.56
C ASN A 141 -23.76 13.92 -14.98
N PRO A 142 -23.53 12.89 -15.82
CA PRO A 142 -23.47 11.49 -15.39
C PRO A 142 -22.39 11.22 -14.33
N GLU A 143 -21.23 11.88 -14.40
CA GLU A 143 -20.12 11.72 -13.46
C GLU A 143 -20.47 12.26 -12.08
N ILE A 144 -21.12 13.43 -12.04
CA ILE A 144 -21.55 14.08 -10.79
C ILE A 144 -22.69 13.28 -10.16
N LYS A 145 -23.63 12.81 -10.97
CA LYS A 145 -24.68 11.91 -10.50
C LYS A 145 -24.11 10.62 -9.92
N ALA A 146 -23.10 10.02 -10.55
CA ALA A 146 -22.44 8.82 -10.05
C ALA A 146 -21.76 9.08 -8.70
N ALA A 147 -20.99 10.17 -8.56
CA ALA A 147 -20.34 10.53 -7.31
C ALA A 147 -21.35 10.78 -6.17
N LEU A 148 -22.43 11.50 -6.44
CA LEU A 148 -23.50 11.75 -5.46
C LEU A 148 -24.21 10.46 -5.05
N THR A 149 -24.49 9.57 -6.00
CA THR A 149 -25.12 8.26 -5.71
C THR A 149 -24.21 7.43 -4.80
N THR A 150 -22.93 7.32 -5.14
CA THR A 150 -21.93 6.62 -4.32
C THR A 150 -21.82 7.23 -2.92
N MET A 151 -21.86 8.55 -2.80
CA MET A 151 -21.82 9.23 -1.50
C MET A 151 -23.06 8.90 -0.66
N VAL A 152 -24.25 8.87 -1.27
CA VAL A 152 -25.49 8.48 -0.57
C VAL A 152 -25.42 7.04 -0.07
N GLU A 153 -24.98 6.10 -0.91
CA GLU A 153 -24.82 4.69 -0.51
C GLU A 153 -23.75 4.52 0.59
N PHE A 154 -22.67 5.29 0.53
CA PHE A 154 -21.66 5.33 1.59
C PHE A 154 -22.25 5.82 2.92
N LEU A 155 -23.01 6.92 2.89
CA LEU A 155 -23.71 7.44 4.07
C LEU A 155 -24.72 6.42 4.61
N HIS A 156 -25.41 5.69 3.74
CA HIS A 156 -26.33 4.63 4.12
C HIS A 156 -25.62 3.52 4.91
N GLY A 157 -24.53 2.98 4.38
CA GLY A 157 -23.74 1.94 5.06
C GLY A 157 -23.13 2.42 6.39
N MET A 158 -22.72 3.68 6.50
CA MET A 158 -22.30 4.25 7.79
C MET A 158 -23.45 4.29 8.81
N GLY A 159 -24.66 4.66 8.37
CA GLY A 159 -25.85 4.68 9.21
C GLY A 159 -26.26 3.29 9.73
N GLU A 160 -26.06 2.25 8.93
CA GLU A 160 -26.28 0.85 9.36
C GLU A 160 -25.37 0.49 10.53
N SER A 161 -24.08 0.85 10.47
CA SER A 161 -23.13 0.57 11.55
C SER A 161 -23.52 1.22 12.89
N PHE A 162 -24.04 2.45 12.86
CA PHE A 162 -24.47 3.16 14.07
C PHE A 162 -25.79 2.63 14.65
N THR A 163 -26.67 2.07 13.82
CA THR A 163 -27.99 1.60 14.24
C THR A 163 -27.99 0.13 14.66
N GLN A 164 -27.03 -0.68 14.20
CA GLN A 164 -26.86 -2.09 14.58
C GLN A 164 -26.14 -2.29 15.92
N HIS A 165 -25.45 -1.26 16.43
CA HIS A 165 -24.87 -1.24 17.78
C HIS A 165 -25.62 -0.26 18.68
N PRO A 166 -26.82 -0.61 19.21
CA PRO A 166 -27.43 0.19 20.25
C PRO A 166 -26.47 0.24 21.44
N SER A 167 -26.18 1.44 21.91
CA SER A 167 -25.33 1.68 23.07
C SER A 167 -25.77 0.77 24.21
N LYS A 168 -24.98 -0.29 24.50
CA LYS A 168 -25.16 -1.07 25.73
C LYS A 168 -24.88 -0.13 26.89
N GLU A 169 -25.98 0.32 27.48
CA GLU A 169 -26.16 0.70 28.89
C GLU A 169 -24.96 1.38 29.55
N LEU A 170 -25.01 2.72 29.56
CA LEU A 170 -24.37 3.54 30.57
C LEU A 170 -24.94 3.14 31.95
N HIS A 171 -24.32 2.18 32.62
CA HIS A 171 -24.54 1.94 34.05
C HIS A 171 -23.87 3.07 34.85
N PRO A 172 -24.59 3.82 35.70
CA PRO A 172 -23.98 4.68 36.69
C PRO A 172 -23.61 3.82 37.91
N GLU A 173 -22.43 3.22 37.91
CA GLU A 173 -21.84 2.64 39.13
C GLU A 173 -21.23 3.77 39.97
N GLY A 174 -22.11 4.62 40.52
CA GLY A 174 -21.82 5.56 41.60
C GLY A 174 -22.32 4.98 42.91
N GLY A 175 -21.61 3.98 43.42
CA GLY A 175 -21.85 3.37 44.72
C GLY A 175 -21.69 4.41 45.86
N GLN A 176 -22.73 4.47 46.68
CA GLN A 176 -22.83 5.22 47.93
C GLN A 176 -21.92 4.63 49.02
N GLY A 177 -21.57 5.46 50.00
CA GLY A 177 -21.47 5.05 51.42
C GLY A 177 -20.16 4.48 51.90
#